data_AF-J9E183-F1
#
_entry.id   AF-J9E183-F1
#
_cell.length_a   1.000
_cell.length_b   1.000
_cell.length_c   1.000
_cell.angle_alpha   90.00
_cell.angle_beta   90.00
_cell.angle_gamma   90.00
#
_symmetry.space_group_name_H-M   'P 1'
#
loop_
_entity.id
_entity.type
_entity.pdbx_description
1 polymer ?
#
loop_
_entity_poly.entity_id
_entity_poly.type
_entity_poly.pdbx_seq_one_letter_code
_entity_poly.pdbx_strand_id
1 'polypeptide(L)'
;MSGRRALLQLNETWMDTLGYCIVSSSNHYNYIFRLELNDDICYRCVAIFNVHPNILQFKQSECIKQYESSSDNIDNICRFAFRGDTPMKTLFRSNICIS
;
A
#
# COMPACT_ATOMS: atom_id res chain seq x y z
N MET A 1 -19.52 -11.66 -3.52
CA MET A 1 -18.56 -10.54 -3.52
C MET A 1 -19.24 -9.35 -2.84
N SER A 2 -18.96 -9.10 -1.56
CA SER A 2 -19.51 -7.94 -0.84
C SER A 2 -18.52 -6.79 -0.94
N GLY A 3 -18.71 -5.93 -1.94
CA GLY A 3 -17.89 -4.73 -2.15
C GLY A 3 -18.28 -3.65 -1.16
N ARG A 4 -17.82 -3.74 0.09
CA ARG A 4 -18.04 -2.69 1.09
C ARG A 4 -17.32 -1.43 0.60
N ARG A 5 -18.09 -0.41 0.21
CA ARG A 5 -17.59 0.94 -0.10
C ARG A 5 -17.16 1.58 1.21
N ALA A 6 -15.92 1.33 1.61
CA ALA A 6 -15.30 1.99 2.76
C ALA A 6 -14.56 3.23 2.26
N LEU A 7 -14.81 4.36 2.91
CA LEU A 7 -13.93 5.52 2.76
C LEU A 7 -12.59 5.18 3.40
N LEU A 8 -11.51 5.47 2.69
CA LEU A 8 -10.15 5.25 3.14
C LEU A 8 -9.43 6.58 3.14
N GLN A 9 -8.89 6.95 4.29
CA GLN A 9 -7.97 8.06 4.43
C GLN A 9 -6.57 7.59 4.00
N LEU A 10 -6.00 8.36 3.09
CA LEU A 10 -4.65 8.19 2.56
C LEU A 10 -4.00 9.57 2.63
N ASN A 11 -2.84 9.65 3.26
CA ASN A 11 -1.97 10.82 3.23
C ASN A 11 -0.56 10.38 2.77
N GLU A 12 0.40 11.31 2.84
CA GLU A 12 1.77 11.08 2.34
C GLU A 12 2.49 9.92 3.03
N THR A 13 2.18 9.64 4.30
CA THR A 13 2.92 8.68 5.13
C THR A 13 2.06 7.60 5.75
N TRP A 14 0.76 7.56 5.45
CA TRP A 14 -0.17 6.67 6.14
C TRP A 14 -1.43 6.35 5.32
N MET A 15 -1.95 5.14 5.53
CA MET A 15 -3.22 4.68 4.99
C MET A 15 -3.97 3.83 6.01
N ASP A 16 -5.27 4.09 6.21
CA ASP A 16 -6.14 3.41 7.20
C ASP A 16 -5.91 1.89 7.30
N THR A 17 -5.83 1.22 6.15
CA THR A 17 -5.76 -0.25 6.07
C THR A 17 -4.35 -0.82 6.05
N LEU A 18 -3.33 0.01 5.91
CA LEU A 18 -1.93 -0.41 5.71
C LEU A 18 -0.99 0.14 6.78
N GLY A 19 -1.40 1.14 7.56
CA GLY A 19 -0.56 1.76 8.58
C GLY A 19 0.39 2.78 7.97
N TYR A 20 1.60 2.86 8.52
CA TYR A 20 2.59 3.88 8.17
C TYR A 20 3.47 3.43 7.00
N CYS A 21 3.69 4.32 6.02
CA CYS A 21 4.73 4.17 5.01
C CYS A 21 6.09 4.41 5.67
N ILE A 22 6.95 3.39 5.66
CA ILE A 22 8.26 3.46 6.30
C ILE A 22 9.39 3.63 5.29
N VAL A 23 9.19 3.18 4.04
CA VAL A 23 10.20 3.24 2.99
C VAL A 23 9.52 3.33 1.61
N SER A 24 10.11 4.11 0.69
CA SER A 24 9.72 4.18 -0.72
C SER A 24 10.90 3.90 -1.65
N SER A 25 10.65 3.23 -2.77
CA SER A 25 11.62 3.07 -3.85
C SER A 25 11.97 4.42 -4.49
N SER A 26 13.12 4.51 -5.14
CA SER A 26 13.61 5.72 -5.82
C SER A 26 12.69 6.20 -6.95
N ASN A 27 11.95 5.28 -7.56
CA ASN A 27 10.99 5.55 -8.62
C ASN A 27 9.58 5.85 -8.09
N HIS A 28 9.37 5.83 -6.77
CA HIS A 28 8.08 6.06 -6.10
C HIS A 28 6.93 5.18 -6.63
N TYR A 29 7.23 3.97 -7.09
CA TYR A 29 6.22 2.98 -7.45
C TYR A 29 5.99 1.95 -6.34
N ASN A 30 7.04 1.57 -5.61
CA ASN A 30 6.99 0.55 -4.57
C ASN A 30 7.22 1.18 -3.20
N TYR A 31 6.40 0.76 -2.25
CA TYR A 31 6.39 1.28 -0.89
C TYR A 31 6.32 0.13 0.09
N ILE A 32 6.89 0.32 1.27
CA ILE A 32 6.74 -0.61 2.38
C ILE A 32 5.93 0.08 3.46
N PHE A 33 4.79 -0.54 3.77
CA PHE A 33 3.90 -0.11 4.84
C PHE A 33 4.06 -1.02 6.05
N ARG A 34 4.04 -0.43 7.23
CA ARG A 34 4.09 -1.09 8.53
C ARG A 34 2.78 -0.86 9.26
N LEU A 35 2.05 -1.94 9.50
CA LEU A 35 0.85 -1.95 10.32
C LEU A 35 1.16 -2.62 11.66
N GLU A 36 1.01 -1.88 12.75
CA GLU A 36 1.03 -2.45 14.10
C GLU A 36 -0.31 -3.13 14.38
N LEU A 37 -0.24 -4.40 14.75
CA LEU A 37 -1.35 -5.17 15.31
C LEU A 37 -1.07 -5.36 16.80
N ASN A 38 -2.09 -5.69 17.59
CA ASN A 38 -1.98 -5.77 19.06
C ASN A 38 -0.79 -6.62 19.55
N ASP A 39 -0.48 -7.72 18.85
CA ASP A 39 0.58 -8.67 19.23
C ASP A 39 1.60 -8.96 18.11
N ASP A 40 1.52 -8.27 16.95
CA ASP A 40 2.39 -8.55 15.81
C ASP A 40 2.62 -7.29 14.94
N ILE A 41 3.67 -7.30 14.13
CA ILE A 41 3.94 -6.24 13.16
C ILE A 41 3.80 -6.82 11.76
N CYS A 42 2.99 -6.18 10.93
CA CYS A 42 2.80 -6.59 9.55
C CYS A 42 3.43 -5.60 8.58
N TYR A 43 4.46 -6.03 7.87
CA TYR A 43 5.01 -5.28 6.75
C TYR A 43 4.34 -5.71 5.45
N ARG A 44 4.05 -4.76 4.57
CA ARG A 44 3.48 -5.04 3.25
C ARG A 44 4.15 -4.20 2.20
N CYS A 45 4.49 -4.84 1.09
CA CYS A 45 4.83 -4.15 -0.14
C CYS A 45 3.57 -3.63 -0.80
N VAL A 46 3.60 -2.38 -1.24
CA VAL A 46 2.49 -1.70 -1.88
C VAL A 46 3.00 -1.04 -3.14
N ALA A 47 2.42 -1.41 -4.27
CA ALA A 47 2.73 -0.80 -5.56
C ALA A 47 1.61 0.17 -5.91
N ILE A 48 1.92 1.46 -6.01
CA ILE A 48 0.94 2.53 -6.25
C ILE A 48 1.08 3.04 -7.67
N PHE A 49 -0.05 3.18 -8.36
CA PHE A 49 -0.15 3.65 -9.73
C PHE A 49 -1.10 4.85 -9.78
N ASN A 50 -0.56 6.02 -10.09
CA ASN A 50 -1.34 7.24 -10.32
C ASN A 50 -1.88 7.22 -11.75
N VAL A 51 -3.01 6.52 -11.95
CA VAL A 51 -3.63 6.35 -13.28
C VAL A 51 -4.27 7.65 -13.77
N HIS A 52 -4.90 8.41 -12.87
CA HIS A 52 -5.51 9.70 -13.15
C HIS A 52 -5.48 10.56 -11.87
N PRO A 53 -5.52 11.91 -11.93
CA PRO A 53 -5.52 12.76 -10.73
C PRO A 53 -6.59 12.44 -9.65
N ASN A 54 -7.67 11.76 -10.04
CA ASN A 54 -8.76 11.33 -9.16
C ASN A 54 -8.88 9.81 -9.00
N ILE A 55 -7.97 9.03 -9.61
CA ILE A 55 -8.00 7.56 -9.58
C ILE A 55 -6.62 7.06 -9.21
N LEU A 56 -6.54 6.42 -8.05
CA LEU A 56 -5.35 5.74 -7.57
C LEU A 56 -5.60 4.24 -7.62
N GLN A 57 -4.70 3.51 -8.28
CA GLN A 57 -4.72 2.06 -8.24
C GLN A 57 -3.55 1.56 -7.41
N PHE A 58 -3.75 0.51 -6.64
CA PHE A 58 -2.65 -0.11 -5.92
C PHE A 58 -2.80 -1.62 -5.78
N LYS A 59 -1.66 -2.29 -5.71
CA LYS A 59 -1.54 -3.68 -5.29
C LYS A 59 -0.85 -3.73 -3.94
N GLN A 60 -1.19 -4.72 -3.12
CA GLN A 60 -0.51 -4.98 -1.85
C GLN A 60 -0.12 -6.45 -1.76
N SER A 61 1.02 -6.73 -1.14
CA SER A 61 1.44 -8.09 -0.83
C SER A 61 0.65 -8.63 0.37
N GLU A 62 0.83 -9.93 0.60
CA GLU A 62 0.56 -10.53 1.90
C GLU A 62 1.50 -9.97 2.99
N CYS A 63 1.22 -10.33 4.23
CA CYS A 63 2.02 -9.92 5.38
C CYS A 63 3.44 -10.50 5.34
N ILE A 64 4.45 -9.64 5.38
CA ILE A 64 5.87 -9.99 5.47
C ILE A 64 6.27 -9.86 6.95
N LYS A 65 6.58 -10.98 7.60
CA LYS A 65 6.95 -10.99 9.03
C LYS A 65 8.42 -10.67 9.30
N GLN A 66 9.29 -11.00 8.35
CA GLN A 66 10.74 -10.83 8.46
C GLN A 66 11.19 -9.78 7.46
N TYR A 67 10.88 -8.51 7.76
CA TYR A 67 11.42 -7.38 7.00
C TYR A 67 12.68 -6.87 7.70
N GLU A 68 13.82 -7.02 7.03
CA GLU A 68 15.07 -6.40 7.45
C GLU A 68 15.27 -5.08 6.69
N SER A 69 15.30 -3.97 7.43
CA SER A 69 15.42 -2.61 6.86
C SER A 69 16.77 -2.34 6.18
N SER A 70 17.74 -3.24 6.29
CA SER A 70 19.10 -3.11 5.73
C SER A 70 19.21 -3.47 4.25
N SER A 71 18.16 -4.02 3.63
CA SER A 71 18.20 -4.35 2.20
C SER A 71 17.80 -3.14 1.35
N ASP A 72 18.78 -2.55 0.67
CA ASP A 72 18.62 -1.29 -0.09
C ASP A 72 17.74 -1.43 -1.36
N ASN A 73 17.39 -2.65 -1.79
CA ASN A 73 16.63 -2.85 -3.03
C ASN A 73 15.16 -3.22 -2.76
N ILE A 74 14.37 -2.21 -2.42
CA ILE A 74 12.92 -2.29 -2.19
C ILE A 74 12.20 -2.89 -3.40
N ASP A 75 12.61 -2.55 -4.62
CA ASP A 75 12.01 -3.07 -5.84
C ASP A 75 12.15 -4.59 -5.92
N ASN A 76 13.31 -5.15 -5.53
CA ASN A 76 13.50 -6.59 -5.46
C ASN A 76 12.64 -7.23 -4.36
N ILE A 77 12.60 -6.64 -3.16
CA ILE A 77 11.76 -7.16 -2.05
C ILE A 77 10.31 -7.26 -2.50
N CYS A 78 9.79 -6.17 -3.07
CA CYS A 78 8.41 -6.12 -3.51
C CYS A 78 8.13 -7.03 -4.70
N ARG A 79 9.09 -7.19 -5.62
CA ARG A 79 8.97 -8.15 -6.73
C ARG A 79 8.76 -9.59 -6.24
N PHE A 80 9.40 -10.01 -5.15
CA PHE A 80 9.20 -11.34 -4.57
C PHE A 80 7.98 -11.43 -3.67
N ALA A 81 7.57 -10.32 -3.04
CA ALA A 81 6.42 -10.28 -2.15
C ALA A 81 5.07 -10.35 -2.91
N PHE A 82 5.00 -9.83 -4.13
CA PHE A 82 3.79 -9.91 -4.94
C PHE A 82 3.62 -11.28 -5.60
N ARG A 83 2.44 -11.88 -5.43
CA ARG A 83 2.04 -13.06 -6.22
C ARG A 83 1.57 -12.60 -7.61
N GLY A 84 1.73 -13.44 -8.63
CA GLY A 84 1.32 -13.11 -10.00
C GLY A 84 -0.16 -12.78 -10.15
N ASP A 85 -1.00 -13.34 -9.28
CA ASP A 85 -2.45 -13.14 -9.19
C ASP A 85 -2.87 -12.05 -8.20
N THR A 86 -1.93 -11.25 -7.68
CA THR A 86 -2.25 -10.19 -6.71
C THR A 86 -3.26 -9.20 -7.31
N PRO A 87 -4.44 -9.03 -6.69
CA PRO A 87 -5.49 -8.18 -7.23
C PRO A 87 -5.11 -6.71 -7.16
N MET A 88 -5.57 -5.95 -8.15
CA MET A 88 -5.50 -4.48 -8.15
C MET A 88 -6.74 -3.93 -7.44
N LYS A 89 -6.52 -2.99 -6.52
CA LYS A 89 -7.58 -2.20 -5.89
C LYS A 89 -7.59 -0.82 -6.54
N THR A 90 -8.78 -0.27 -6.76
CA THR A 90 -8.98 1.08 -7.29
C THR A 90 -9.63 1.95 -6.23
N LEU A 91 -8.98 3.06 -5.91
CA LEU A 91 -9.50 4.12 -5.07
C LEU A 91 -9.89 5.31 -5.95
N PHE A 92 -11.08 5.83 -5.69
CA PHE A 92 -11.56 7.06 -6.31
C PHE A 92 -11.45 8.17 -5.28
N ARG A 93 -10.78 9.27 -5.65
CA ARG A 93 -10.66 10.43 -4.78
C ARG A 93 -12.04 11.02 -4.54
N SER A 94 -12.49 11.01 -3.29
CA SER A 94 -13.71 11.70 -2.89
C SER A 94 -13.31 13.08 -2.36
N ASN A 95 -13.30 14.07 -3.25
CA ASN A 95 -13.33 15.46 -2.81
C ASN A 95 -14.77 15.75 -2.40
N ILE A 96 -15.12 15.54 -1.13
CA ILE A 96 -16.42 15.95 -0.62
C ILE A 96 -16.43 17.49 -0.58
N CYS A 97 -16.86 18.12 -1.67
CA CYS A 97 -17.56 19.39 -1.59
C CYS A 97 -19.02 19.04 -1.29
N ILE A 98 -19.41 19.03 -0.01
CA ILE A 98 -20.81 19.29 0.33
C ILE A 98 -20.96 20.80 0.14
N SER A 99 -21.47 21.19 -1.03
CA SER A 99 -22.08 22.51 -1.26
C SER A 99 -23.49 22.54 -0.73
#